data_AF-A0A4R6TL68-F1
#
_entry.id   AF-A0A4R6TL68-F1
#
_cell.length_a   1.000
_cell.length_b   1.000
_cell.length_c   1.000
_cell.angle_alpha   90.00
_cell.angle_beta   90.00
_cell.angle_gamma   90.00
#
_symmetry.space_group_name_H-M   'P 1'
#
loop_
_entity.id
_entity.type
_entity.pdbx_description
1 polymer ?
#
loop_
_entity_poly.entity_id
_entity_poly.type
_entity_poly.pdbx_seq_one_letter_code
_entity_poly.pdbx_strand_id
1 'polypeptide(L)'
;MIKIITYCFFDLVRSRWSYVYFSFYLLLSFALLFLNNDTSKAVISLMNIITVLTPLIGTIFGVMYYYNSREFIELLLSQPIKRSHIFIGQYLGVAISLSLSLILGLGIPFLLYGVLQGSTSNFLILLTVGSFLTFIFVALAYNIALTHENKIKGFGYAILVWLLMAVIYDGVFLISLVMFQEYPLDNASLIATAFNPIDLSRILILLKLDISALLGYTGAVFKSFFGTSLGLITSLFVLVLWVVIPIFFIYRKAQRKDF
;
A
#
# COMPACT_ATOMS: atom_id res chain seq x y z
N MET A 1 -10.90 16.08 -15.19
CA MET A 1 -10.23 15.16 -14.25
C MET A 1 -11.08 14.93 -13.00
N ILE A 2 -11.41 15.97 -12.23
CA ILE A 2 -12.19 15.85 -10.98
C ILE A 2 -13.52 15.11 -11.19
N LYS A 3 -14.28 15.42 -12.24
CA LYS A 3 -15.54 14.71 -12.57
C LYS A 3 -15.36 13.20 -12.78
N ILE A 4 -14.23 12.78 -13.38
CA ILE A 4 -13.90 11.36 -13.61
C ILE A 4 -13.57 10.69 -12.28
N ILE A 5 -12.75 11.36 -11.45
CA ILE A 5 -12.40 10.87 -10.12
C ILE A 5 -13.67 10.68 -9.28
N THR A 6 -14.56 11.67 -9.23
CA THR A 6 -15.81 11.58 -8.47
C THR A 6 -16.70 10.46 -8.99
N TYR A 7 -16.81 10.30 -10.32
CA TYR A 7 -17.63 9.23 -10.88
C TYR A 7 -17.08 7.85 -10.51
N CYS A 8 -15.80 7.61 -10.73
CA CYS A 8 -15.14 6.35 -10.37
C CYS A 8 -15.22 6.08 -8.85
N PHE A 9 -15.05 7.12 -8.04
CA PHE A 9 -15.20 7.01 -6.58
C PHE A 9 -16.63 6.60 -6.19
N PHE A 10 -17.66 7.25 -6.73
CA PHE A 10 -19.05 6.90 -6.42
C PHE A 10 -19.44 5.52 -6.94
N ASP A 11 -18.90 5.10 -8.08
CA ASP A 11 -19.07 3.76 -8.64
C ASP A 11 -18.49 2.69 -7.70
N LEU A 12 -17.27 2.91 -7.21
CA LEU A 12 -16.60 2.00 -6.27
C LEU A 12 -17.26 1.97 -4.89
N VAL A 13 -17.65 3.11 -4.35
CA VAL A 13 -18.34 3.19 -3.04
C VAL A 13 -19.71 2.50 -3.09
N ARG A 14 -20.37 2.44 -4.25
CA ARG A 14 -21.61 1.67 -4.44
C ARG A 14 -21.36 0.18 -4.65
N SER A 15 -20.13 -0.22 -4.96
CA SER A 15 -19.78 -1.62 -5.17
C SER A 15 -19.83 -2.41 -3.87
N ARG A 16 -20.48 -3.58 -3.91
CA ARG A 16 -20.53 -4.54 -2.79
C ARG A 16 -19.14 -4.89 -2.26
N TRP A 17 -18.16 -4.92 -3.15
CA TRP A 17 -16.78 -5.22 -2.83
C TRP A 17 -16.10 -4.18 -1.92
N SER A 18 -16.41 -2.89 -2.10
CA SER A 18 -15.88 -1.83 -1.22
C SER A 18 -16.46 -1.96 0.20
N TYR A 19 -17.74 -2.28 0.33
CA TYR A 19 -18.37 -2.55 1.63
C TYR A 19 -17.78 -3.78 2.33
N VAL A 20 -17.50 -4.85 1.58
CA VAL A 20 -16.83 -6.04 2.13
C VAL A 20 -15.43 -5.68 2.64
N TYR A 21 -14.66 -4.93 1.86
CA TYR A 21 -13.32 -4.49 2.26
C TYR A 21 -13.37 -3.61 3.52
N PHE A 22 -14.25 -2.60 3.55
CA PHE A 22 -14.48 -1.77 4.73
C PHE A 22 -14.89 -2.60 5.97
N SER A 23 -15.87 -3.48 5.81
CA SER A 23 -16.39 -4.32 6.91
C SER A 23 -15.32 -5.27 7.44
N PHE A 24 -14.47 -5.80 6.55
CA PHE A 24 -13.35 -6.65 6.93
C PHE A 24 -12.39 -5.92 7.86
N TYR A 25 -11.90 -4.73 7.48
CA TYR A 25 -10.99 -3.97 8.35
C TYR A 25 -11.66 -3.48 9.64
N LEU A 26 -12.94 -3.12 9.56
CA LEU A 26 -13.71 -2.72 10.73
C LEU A 26 -13.83 -3.85 11.76
N LEU A 27 -14.29 -5.03 11.33
CA LEU A 27 -14.42 -6.19 12.21
C LEU A 27 -13.06 -6.66 12.72
N LEU A 28 -12.05 -6.70 11.85
CA LEU A 28 -10.70 -7.09 12.22
C LEU A 28 -10.12 -6.14 13.29
N SER A 29 -10.26 -4.84 13.10
CA SER A 29 -9.74 -3.86 14.05
C SER A 29 -10.51 -3.87 15.36
N PHE A 30 -11.84 -4.06 15.36
CA PHE A 30 -12.59 -4.27 16.61
C PHE A 30 -12.12 -5.54 17.32
N ALA A 31 -12.01 -6.67 16.61
CA ALA A 31 -11.60 -7.94 17.19
C ALA A 31 -10.21 -7.85 17.81
N LEU A 32 -9.24 -7.26 17.12
CA LEU A 32 -7.87 -7.16 17.62
C LEU A 32 -7.72 -6.14 18.75
N LEU A 33 -8.45 -5.03 18.73
CA LEU A 33 -8.44 -4.06 19.84
C LEU A 33 -9.14 -4.61 21.08
N PHE A 34 -10.19 -5.41 20.90
CA PHE A 34 -10.91 -6.04 22.01
C PHE A 34 -10.14 -7.21 22.63
N LEU A 35 -9.46 -8.02 21.81
CA LEU A 35 -8.75 -9.22 22.27
C LEU A 35 -7.38 -8.91 22.88
N ASN A 36 -6.76 -7.79 22.52
CA ASN A 36 -5.47 -7.39 23.07
C ASN A 36 -5.64 -6.40 24.22
N ASN A 37 -5.10 -6.74 25.40
CA ASN A 37 -5.04 -5.82 26.54
C ASN A 37 -4.04 -4.66 26.34
N ASP A 38 -3.13 -4.78 25.37
CA ASP A 38 -2.11 -3.78 25.05
C ASP A 38 -2.31 -3.27 23.61
N THR A 39 -2.54 -1.96 23.47
CA THR A 39 -2.73 -1.32 22.16
C THR A 39 -1.51 -1.46 21.26
N SER A 40 -0.30 -1.55 21.80
CA SER A 40 0.92 -1.73 21.01
C SER A 40 0.90 -3.07 20.29
N LYS A 41 0.48 -4.15 20.98
CA LYS A 41 0.36 -5.50 20.37
C LYS A 41 -0.75 -5.56 19.33
N ALA A 42 -1.86 -4.85 19.56
CA ALA A 42 -2.93 -4.71 18.57
C ALA A 42 -2.43 -4.01 17.30
N VAL A 43 -1.67 -2.92 17.43
CA VAL A 43 -1.08 -2.18 16.30
C VAL A 43 -0.11 -3.06 15.50
N ILE A 44 0.76 -3.83 16.16
CA ILE A 44 1.69 -4.76 15.48
C ILE A 44 0.92 -5.82 14.68
N SER A 45 -0.11 -6.39 15.30
CA SER A 45 -0.94 -7.41 14.65
C SER A 45 -1.67 -6.84 13.43
N LEU A 46 -2.25 -5.64 13.57
CA LEU A 46 -2.88 -4.92 12.47
C LEU A 46 -1.87 -4.59 11.37
N MET A 47 -0.67 -4.11 11.72
CA MET A 47 0.41 -3.84 10.79
C MET A 47 0.74 -5.09 9.96
N ASN A 48 0.98 -6.23 10.60
CA ASN A 48 1.32 -7.47 9.87
C ASN A 48 0.24 -7.83 8.85
N ILE A 49 -1.04 -7.72 9.23
CA ILE A 49 -2.15 -8.01 8.32
C ILE A 49 -2.22 -6.96 7.20
N ILE A 50 -2.12 -5.67 7.53
CA ILE A 50 -2.16 -4.57 6.56
C ILE A 50 -1.02 -4.68 5.55
N THR A 51 0.19 -5.02 5.99
CA THR A 51 1.38 -5.12 5.12
C THR A 51 1.26 -6.22 4.06
N VAL A 52 0.47 -7.27 4.31
CA VAL A 52 0.26 -8.35 3.32
C VAL A 52 -1.03 -8.15 2.53
N LEU A 53 -2.13 -7.88 3.24
CA LEU A 53 -3.48 -7.90 2.70
C LEU A 53 -3.81 -6.62 1.91
N THR A 54 -3.30 -5.46 2.34
CA THR A 54 -3.55 -4.19 1.64
C THR A 54 -2.90 -4.18 0.25
N PRO A 55 -1.61 -4.57 0.10
CA PRO A 55 -1.00 -4.76 -1.22
C PRO A 55 -1.75 -5.75 -2.12
N LEU A 56 -2.18 -6.90 -1.55
CA LEU A 56 -2.88 -7.93 -2.32
C LEU A 56 -4.20 -7.40 -2.88
N ILE A 57 -4.99 -6.74 -2.04
CA ILE A 57 -6.28 -6.21 -2.46
C ILE A 57 -6.08 -5.03 -3.41
N GLY A 58 -5.11 -4.16 -3.14
CA GLY A 58 -4.75 -3.06 -4.05
C GLY A 58 -4.39 -3.56 -5.45
N THR A 59 -3.61 -4.64 -5.56
CA THR A 59 -3.24 -5.18 -6.87
C THR A 59 -4.44 -5.81 -7.61
N ILE A 60 -5.21 -6.65 -6.91
CA ILE A 60 -6.39 -7.31 -7.47
C ILE A 60 -7.40 -6.28 -7.97
N PHE A 61 -7.78 -5.30 -7.14
CA PHE A 61 -8.76 -4.29 -7.51
C PHE A 61 -8.25 -3.35 -8.58
N GLY A 62 -6.96 -2.97 -8.54
CA GLY A 62 -6.35 -2.11 -9.56
C GLY A 62 -6.45 -2.73 -10.95
N VAL A 63 -6.12 -4.03 -11.07
CA VAL A 63 -6.21 -4.75 -12.36
C VAL A 63 -7.65 -5.01 -12.77
N MET A 64 -8.48 -5.49 -11.85
CA MET A 64 -9.87 -5.86 -12.15
C MET A 64 -10.70 -4.66 -12.56
N TYR A 65 -10.52 -3.51 -11.91
CA TYR A 65 -11.23 -2.28 -12.28
C TYR A 65 -10.84 -1.82 -13.68
N TYR A 66 -9.54 -1.80 -14.01
CA TYR A 66 -9.08 -1.44 -15.36
C TYR A 66 -9.72 -2.31 -16.45
N TYR A 67 -9.68 -3.64 -16.31
CA TYR A 67 -10.21 -4.52 -17.35
C TYR A 67 -11.74 -4.49 -17.44
N ASN A 68 -12.44 -4.34 -16.31
CA ASN A 68 -13.91 -4.26 -16.32
C ASN A 68 -14.39 -2.91 -16.86
N SER A 69 -13.62 -1.84 -16.70
CA SER A 69 -13.96 -0.50 -17.21
C SER A 69 -13.51 -0.26 -18.66
N ARG A 70 -13.02 -1.28 -19.38
CA ARG A 70 -12.49 -1.11 -20.75
C ARG A 70 -13.51 -0.51 -21.71
N GLU A 71 -14.72 -1.04 -21.75
CA GLU A 71 -15.81 -0.54 -22.60
C GLU A 71 -16.14 0.94 -22.28
N PHE A 72 -16.11 1.30 -20.99
CA PHE A 72 -16.32 2.68 -20.55
C PHE A 72 -15.16 3.60 -20.94
N ILE A 73 -13.91 3.12 -20.92
CA ILE A 73 -12.74 3.87 -21.39
C ILE A 73 -12.87 4.15 -22.89
N GLU A 74 -13.25 3.15 -23.69
CA GLU A 74 -13.45 3.30 -25.13
C GLU A 74 -14.53 4.34 -25.45
N LEU A 75 -15.65 4.33 -24.72
CA LEU A 75 -16.68 5.37 -24.82
C LEU A 75 -16.17 6.76 -24.45
N LEU A 76 -15.40 6.90 -23.36
CA LEU A 76 -14.84 8.20 -22.94
C LEU A 76 -13.80 8.75 -23.92
N LEU A 77 -13.07 7.89 -24.62
CA LEU A 77 -12.09 8.28 -25.64
C LEU A 77 -12.74 8.84 -26.91
N SER A 78 -14.02 8.54 -27.16
CA SER A 78 -14.79 9.17 -28.24
C SER A 78 -15.15 10.64 -27.96
N GLN A 79 -15.08 11.05 -26.69
CA GLN A 79 -15.30 12.43 -26.27
C GLN A 79 -13.99 13.23 -26.31
N PRO A 80 -14.01 14.56 -26.43
CA PRO A 80 -12.82 15.41 -26.46
C PRO A 80 -12.17 15.54 -25.06
N ILE A 81 -11.76 14.41 -24.48
CA ILE A 81 -11.13 14.30 -23.17
C ILE A 81 -9.69 13.85 -23.36
N LYS A 82 -8.76 14.51 -22.68
CA LYS A 82 -7.34 14.12 -22.68
C LYS A 82 -7.19 12.69 -22.13
N ARG A 83 -6.57 11.78 -22.90
CA ARG A 83 -6.36 10.36 -22.52
C ARG A 83 -5.77 10.20 -21.12
N SER A 84 -4.74 11.00 -20.78
CA SER A 84 -4.09 10.98 -19.47
C SER A 84 -5.03 11.24 -18.29
N HIS A 85 -6.08 12.06 -18.49
CA HIS A 85 -7.03 12.39 -17.44
C HIS A 85 -7.99 11.24 -17.14
N ILE A 86 -8.22 10.35 -18.09
CA ILE A 86 -9.07 9.16 -17.93
C ILE A 86 -8.34 8.16 -17.04
N PHE A 87 -7.13 7.76 -17.44
CA PHE A 87 -6.35 6.74 -16.71
C PHE A 87 -5.91 7.20 -15.32
N ILE A 88 -5.40 8.43 -15.18
CA ILE A 88 -5.04 8.97 -13.85
C ILE A 88 -6.29 9.14 -13.00
N GLY A 89 -7.41 9.58 -13.60
CA GLY A 89 -8.68 9.73 -12.89
C GLY A 89 -9.21 8.41 -12.33
N GLN A 90 -9.14 7.33 -13.11
CA GLN A 90 -9.54 5.99 -12.67
C GLN A 90 -8.61 5.44 -11.59
N TYR A 91 -7.29 5.54 -11.79
CA TYR A 91 -6.30 5.16 -10.79
C TYR A 91 -6.56 5.86 -9.44
N LEU A 92 -6.73 7.18 -9.47
CA LEU A 92 -7.01 7.96 -8.25
C LEU A 92 -8.37 7.58 -7.65
N GLY A 93 -9.40 7.33 -8.47
CA GLY A 93 -10.70 6.87 -7.99
C GLY A 93 -10.60 5.55 -7.21
N VAL A 94 -9.87 4.57 -7.74
CA VAL A 94 -9.62 3.27 -7.07
C VAL A 94 -8.80 3.45 -5.80
N ALA A 95 -7.67 4.15 -5.88
CA ALA A 95 -6.76 4.32 -4.75
C ALA A 95 -7.42 5.13 -3.60
N ILE A 96 -8.16 6.20 -3.92
CA ILE A 96 -8.89 7.00 -2.93
C ILE A 96 -10.02 6.20 -2.30
N SER A 97 -10.78 5.44 -3.10
CA SER A 97 -11.88 4.62 -2.55
C SER A 97 -11.36 3.55 -1.58
N LEU A 98 -10.31 2.81 -1.96
CA LEU A 98 -9.74 1.77 -1.11
C LEU A 98 -9.06 2.35 0.14
N SER A 99 -8.28 3.43 -0.01
CA SER A 99 -7.67 4.10 1.15
C SER A 99 -8.71 4.66 2.10
N LEU A 100 -9.81 5.23 1.61
CA LEU A 100 -10.90 5.70 2.46
C LEU A 100 -11.57 4.54 3.22
N SER A 101 -11.84 3.42 2.54
CA SER A 101 -12.37 2.22 3.21
C SER A 101 -11.42 1.69 4.29
N LEU A 102 -10.10 1.71 4.05
CA LEU A 102 -9.10 1.32 5.05
C LEU A 102 -9.06 2.32 6.22
N ILE A 103 -9.03 3.63 5.93
CA ILE A 103 -8.97 4.68 6.95
C ILE A 103 -10.21 4.65 7.83
N LEU A 104 -11.40 4.52 7.25
CA LEU A 104 -12.64 4.44 8.03
C LEU A 104 -12.74 3.10 8.76
N GLY A 105 -12.38 1.99 8.10
CA GLY A 105 -12.46 0.65 8.69
C GLY A 105 -11.57 0.51 9.93
N LEU A 106 -10.35 1.02 9.88
CA LEU A 106 -9.43 1.02 11.02
C LEU A 106 -9.65 2.20 11.98
N GLY A 107 -10.06 3.34 11.44
CA GLY A 107 -10.23 4.58 12.20
C GLY A 107 -11.43 4.57 13.14
N ILE A 108 -12.57 3.97 12.75
CA ILE A 108 -13.76 3.91 13.61
C ILE A 108 -13.50 3.13 14.90
N PRO A 109 -12.99 1.88 14.86
CA PRO A 109 -12.69 1.13 16.08
C PRO A 109 -11.61 1.82 16.93
N PHE A 110 -10.63 2.45 16.27
CA PHE A 110 -9.58 3.20 16.95
C PHE A 110 -10.11 4.44 17.70
N LEU A 111 -11.02 5.21 17.10
CA LEU A 111 -11.63 6.36 17.76
C LEU A 111 -12.44 5.97 19.00
N LEU A 112 -13.08 4.79 18.95
CA LEU A 112 -13.91 4.29 20.05
C LEU A 112 -13.10 3.70 21.19
N TYR A 113 -12.06 2.91 20.90
CA TYR A 113 -11.29 2.18 21.91
C TYR A 113 -9.88 2.73 22.15
N GLY A 114 -9.20 3.18 21.10
CA GLY A 114 -7.78 3.50 21.13
C GLY A 114 -7.44 4.92 21.61
N VAL A 115 -8.34 5.89 21.44
CA VAL A 115 -8.13 7.29 21.91
C VAL A 115 -8.01 7.35 23.44
N LEU A 116 -8.74 6.49 24.15
CA LEU A 116 -8.73 6.42 25.61
C LEU A 116 -7.40 5.90 26.19
N GLN A 117 -6.56 5.24 25.38
CA GLN A 117 -5.31 4.60 25.82
C GLN A 117 -4.03 5.32 25.38
N GLY A 118 -4.12 6.51 24.76
CA GLY A 118 -2.95 7.37 24.50
C GLY A 118 -2.06 7.01 23.31
N SER A 119 -2.35 5.95 22.55
CA SER A 119 -1.51 5.47 21.44
C SER A 119 -1.76 6.17 20.08
N THR A 120 -2.29 7.40 20.06
CA THR A 120 -2.78 8.10 18.85
C THR A 120 -1.74 8.26 17.74
N SER A 121 -0.48 8.52 18.09
CA SER A 121 0.59 8.69 17.09
C SER A 121 0.86 7.41 16.28
N ASN A 122 0.77 6.24 16.90
CA ASN A 122 1.13 4.97 16.25
C ASN A 122 0.06 4.54 15.25
N PHE A 123 -1.20 4.75 15.62
CA PHE A 123 -2.33 4.51 14.70
C PHE A 123 -2.34 5.48 13.53
N LEU A 124 -2.00 6.76 13.74
CA LEU A 124 -1.92 7.72 12.64
C LEU A 124 -0.88 7.31 11.59
N ILE A 125 0.27 6.82 12.06
CA ILE A 125 1.34 6.30 11.19
C ILE A 125 0.86 5.03 10.46
N LEU A 126 0.21 4.11 11.16
CA LEU A 126 -0.37 2.90 10.56
C LEU A 126 -1.34 3.23 9.42
N LEU A 127 -2.26 4.18 9.63
CA LEU A 127 -3.23 4.64 8.62
C LEU A 127 -2.53 5.28 7.42
N THR A 128 -1.54 6.13 7.68
CA THR A 128 -0.77 6.83 6.65
C THR A 128 -0.02 5.83 5.78
N VAL A 129 0.69 4.90 6.41
CA VAL A 129 1.48 3.86 5.75
C VAL A 129 0.57 2.89 4.97
N GLY A 130 -0.54 2.44 5.55
CA GLY A 130 -1.52 1.60 4.86
C GLY A 130 -2.13 2.27 3.62
N SER A 131 -2.34 3.59 3.70
CA SER A 131 -2.77 4.38 2.54
C SER A 131 -1.70 4.42 1.46
N PHE A 132 -0.44 4.71 1.80
CA PHE A 132 0.67 4.68 0.83
C PHE A 132 0.79 3.32 0.15
N LEU A 133 0.73 2.21 0.88
CA LEU A 133 0.74 0.87 0.30
C LEU A 133 -0.39 0.67 -0.70
N THR A 134 -1.60 1.15 -0.39
CA THR A 134 -2.73 1.10 -1.33
C THR A 134 -2.41 1.87 -2.60
N PHE A 135 -1.93 3.12 -2.50
CA PHE A 135 -1.59 3.93 -3.67
C PHE A 135 -0.49 3.29 -4.54
N ILE A 136 0.54 2.71 -3.92
CA ILE A 136 1.66 2.06 -4.59
C ILE A 136 1.18 0.83 -5.36
N PHE A 137 0.53 -0.12 -4.68
CA PHE A 137 0.15 -1.39 -5.28
C PHE A 137 -0.98 -1.26 -6.31
N VAL A 138 -1.93 -0.33 -6.11
CA VAL A 138 -2.91 0.01 -7.15
C VAL A 138 -2.20 0.59 -8.37
N ALA A 139 -1.17 1.45 -8.20
CA ALA A 139 -0.47 2.05 -9.33
C ALA A 139 0.38 1.03 -10.10
N LEU A 140 1.02 0.09 -9.40
CA LEU A 140 1.75 -1.03 -10.00
C LEU A 140 0.81 -1.93 -10.80
N ALA A 141 -0.32 -2.33 -10.22
CA ALA A 141 -1.34 -3.11 -10.90
C ALA A 141 -1.88 -2.41 -12.15
N TYR A 142 -2.19 -1.12 -12.04
CA TYR A 142 -2.70 -0.33 -13.16
C TYR A 142 -1.66 -0.22 -14.29
N ASN A 143 -0.37 -0.09 -13.94
CA ASN A 143 0.73 -0.13 -14.91
C ASN A 143 0.84 -1.45 -15.68
N ILE A 144 0.58 -2.57 -15.01
CA ILE A 144 0.62 -3.92 -15.59
C ILE A 144 -0.60 -4.15 -16.49
N ALA A 145 -1.78 -3.72 -16.03
CA ALA A 145 -3.02 -3.80 -16.78
C ALA A 145 -2.96 -2.90 -18.04
N LEU A 146 -2.32 -1.74 -17.94
CA LEU A 146 -2.06 -0.87 -19.09
C LEU A 146 -1.10 -1.48 -20.12
N THR A 147 -0.20 -2.39 -19.76
CA THR A 147 0.74 -3.00 -20.73
C THR A 147 0.21 -4.27 -21.36
N HIS A 148 -0.73 -4.96 -20.71
CA HIS A 148 -1.24 -6.25 -21.17
C HIS A 148 -2.72 -6.13 -21.54
N GLU A 149 -3.09 -6.54 -22.75
CA GLU A 149 -4.50 -6.52 -23.16
C GLU A 149 -5.30 -7.71 -22.61
N ASN A 150 -4.62 -8.85 -22.44
CA ASN A 150 -5.27 -10.05 -21.94
C ASN A 150 -5.47 -9.97 -20.42
N LYS A 151 -6.76 -9.97 -20.00
CA LYS A 151 -7.19 -9.91 -18.60
C LYS A 151 -6.52 -10.95 -17.71
N ILE A 152 -6.43 -12.20 -18.18
CA ILE A 152 -5.85 -13.31 -17.41
C ILE A 152 -4.35 -13.10 -17.21
N LYS A 153 -3.63 -12.71 -18.26
CA LYS A 153 -2.18 -12.45 -18.18
C LYS A 153 -1.89 -11.25 -17.26
N GLY A 154 -2.61 -10.14 -17.42
CA GLY A 154 -2.43 -8.96 -16.56
C GLY A 154 -2.72 -9.24 -15.10
N PHE A 155 -3.77 -10.00 -14.80
CA PHE A 155 -4.09 -10.45 -13.45
C PHE A 155 -2.98 -11.32 -12.86
N GLY A 156 -2.49 -12.31 -13.63
CA GLY A 156 -1.38 -13.17 -13.21
C GLY A 156 -0.10 -12.38 -12.90
N TYR A 157 0.27 -11.44 -13.78
CA TYR A 157 1.47 -10.61 -13.56
C TYR A 157 1.34 -9.69 -12.34
N ALA A 158 0.15 -9.14 -12.06
CA ALA A 158 -0.05 -8.32 -10.88
C ALA A 158 0.08 -9.10 -9.57
N ILE A 159 -0.45 -10.34 -9.54
CA ILE A 159 -0.26 -11.23 -8.39
C ILE A 159 1.21 -11.64 -8.25
N LEU A 160 1.91 -11.92 -9.35
CA LEU A 160 3.33 -12.23 -9.32
C LEU A 160 4.16 -11.06 -8.76
N VAL A 161 3.86 -9.83 -9.17
CA VAL A 161 4.53 -8.63 -8.63
C VAL A 161 4.25 -8.46 -7.14
N TRP A 162 3.01 -8.68 -6.70
CA TRP A 162 2.68 -8.70 -5.28
C TRP A 162 3.45 -9.77 -4.53
N LEU A 163 3.47 -11.01 -5.02
CA LEU A 163 4.15 -12.14 -4.37
C LEU A 163 5.66 -11.91 -4.30
N LEU A 164 6.25 -11.34 -5.37
CA LEU A 164 7.65 -10.96 -5.42
C LEU A 164 7.99 -9.94 -4.33
N MET A 165 7.19 -8.88 -4.20
CA MET A 165 7.45 -7.83 -3.20
C MET A 165 7.10 -8.25 -1.76
N ALA A 166 6.03 -9.01 -1.56
CA ALA A 166 5.51 -9.30 -0.21
C ALA A 166 6.14 -10.52 0.45
N VAL A 167 6.64 -11.48 -0.34
CA VAL A 167 7.11 -12.77 0.18
C VAL A 167 8.53 -13.08 -0.29
N ILE A 168 8.77 -13.04 -1.61
CA ILE A 168 10.08 -13.44 -2.15
C ILE A 168 11.15 -12.44 -1.75
N TYR A 169 10.85 -11.14 -1.78
CA TYR A 169 11.80 -10.11 -1.40
C TYR A 169 12.26 -10.29 0.05
N ASP A 170 11.34 -10.42 1.00
CA ASP A 170 11.65 -10.66 2.43
C ASP A 170 12.50 -11.93 2.60
N GLY A 171 12.17 -13.02 1.89
CA GLY A 171 12.91 -14.28 1.96
C GLY A 171 14.32 -14.20 1.40
N VAL A 172 14.48 -13.60 0.22
CA VAL A 172 15.79 -13.38 -0.41
C VAL A 172 16.64 -12.43 0.44
N PHE A 173 16.02 -11.37 0.96
CA PHE A 173 16.67 -10.42 1.85
C PHE A 173 17.20 -11.11 3.12
N LEU A 174 16.38 -11.93 3.77
CA LEU A 174 16.80 -12.70 4.94
C LEU A 174 17.96 -13.65 4.62
N ILE A 175 17.87 -14.42 3.53
CA ILE A 175 18.95 -15.32 3.10
C ILE A 175 20.24 -14.52 2.84
N SER A 176 20.13 -13.35 2.20
CA SER A 176 21.30 -12.49 1.94
C SER A 176 21.94 -11.99 3.23
N LEU A 177 21.14 -11.59 4.23
CA LEU A 177 21.65 -11.19 5.53
C LEU A 177 22.36 -12.33 6.25
N VAL A 178 21.86 -13.57 6.13
CA VAL A 178 22.46 -14.76 6.74
C VAL A 178 23.75 -15.20 6.05
N MET A 179 23.80 -15.14 4.71
CA MET A 179 24.98 -15.55 3.95
C MET A 179 26.15 -14.57 4.08
N PHE A 180 25.86 -13.28 4.29
CA PHE A 180 26.87 -12.21 4.34
C PHE A 180 27.05 -11.62 5.75
N GLN A 181 26.71 -12.35 6.82
CA GLN A 181 26.80 -11.87 8.21
C GLN A 181 28.19 -11.36 8.61
N GLU A 182 29.25 -11.84 7.95
CA GLU A 182 30.64 -11.45 8.22
C GLU A 182 31.03 -10.08 7.62
N TYR A 183 30.20 -9.52 6.73
CA TYR A 183 30.44 -8.20 6.12
C TYR A 183 29.61 -7.11 6.82
N PRO A 184 30.09 -5.85 6.87
CA PRO A 184 29.30 -4.73 7.37
C PRO A 184 28.17 -4.39 6.39
N LEU A 185 27.03 -5.07 6.56
CA LEU A 185 25.84 -4.94 5.71
C LEU A 185 24.95 -3.76 6.10
N ASP A 186 25.35 -2.92 7.05
CA ASP A 186 24.51 -1.85 7.60
C ASP A 186 23.91 -0.97 6.49
N ASN A 187 24.74 -0.40 5.62
CA ASN A 187 24.27 0.46 4.52
C ASN A 187 23.51 -0.31 3.43
N ALA A 188 23.93 -1.54 3.12
CA ALA A 188 23.28 -2.37 2.10
C ALA A 188 21.87 -2.80 2.54
N SER A 189 21.70 -3.14 3.82
CA SER A 189 20.43 -3.53 4.40
C SER A 189 19.42 -2.38 4.39
N LEU A 190 19.87 -1.15 4.71
CA LEU A 190 19.03 0.06 4.65
C LEU A 190 18.52 0.34 3.24
N ILE A 191 19.40 0.25 2.24
CA ILE A 191 19.05 0.48 0.83
C ILE A 191 18.08 -0.61 0.34
N ALA A 192 18.33 -1.88 0.69
CA ALA A 192 17.43 -2.97 0.36
C ALA A 192 16.03 -2.76 0.95
N THR A 193 15.94 -2.46 2.25
CA THR A 193 14.64 -2.14 2.88
C THR A 193 13.95 -0.96 2.19
N ALA A 194 14.68 0.09 1.81
CA ALA A 194 14.09 1.24 1.10
C ALA A 194 13.51 0.87 -0.28
N PHE A 195 14.02 -0.19 -0.91
CA PHE A 195 13.53 -0.69 -2.18
C PHE A 195 12.23 -1.50 -2.05
N ASN A 196 11.92 -2.03 -0.87
CA ASN A 196 10.64 -2.69 -0.62
C ASN A 196 9.71 -1.80 0.23
N PRO A 197 8.64 -1.22 -0.36
CA PRO A 197 7.73 -0.36 0.38
C PRO A 197 7.02 -1.11 1.52
N ILE A 198 6.86 -2.44 1.44
CA ILE A 198 6.26 -3.27 2.49
C ILE A 198 7.18 -3.33 3.71
N ASP A 199 8.47 -3.63 3.50
CA ASP A 199 9.44 -3.71 4.60
C ASP A 199 9.68 -2.35 5.25
N LEU A 200 9.83 -1.30 4.44
CA LEU A 200 10.00 0.06 4.95
C LEU A 200 8.77 0.48 5.79
N SER A 201 7.58 0.14 5.33
CA SER A 201 6.33 0.35 6.08
C SER A 201 6.32 -0.37 7.44
N ARG A 202 6.78 -1.63 7.46
CA ARG A 202 6.86 -2.47 8.66
C ARG A 202 7.88 -1.92 9.66
N ILE A 203 9.09 -1.58 9.20
CA ILE A 203 10.16 -1.07 10.06
C ILE A 203 9.79 0.29 10.66
N LEU A 204 9.16 1.17 9.90
CA LEU A 204 8.69 2.47 10.40
C LEU A 204 7.75 2.33 11.62
N ILE A 205 6.82 1.38 11.56
CA ILE A 205 5.85 1.16 12.64
C ILE A 205 6.52 0.49 13.85
N LEU A 206 7.38 -0.51 13.63
CA LEU A 206 8.09 -1.21 14.70
C LEU A 206 9.01 -0.29 15.51
N LEU A 207 9.67 0.65 14.86
CA LEU A 207 10.56 1.61 15.52
C LEU A 207 9.80 2.62 16.37
N LYS A 208 8.61 3.04 15.91
CA LYS A 208 7.75 3.96 16.65
C LYS A 208 7.12 3.33 17.89
N LEU A 209 7.01 2.00 17.91
CA LEU A 209 6.56 1.25 19.07
C LEU A 209 7.68 0.99 20.08
N ASP A 210 8.91 1.45 19.83
CA ASP A 210 10.12 1.24 20.65
C ASP A 210 10.47 -0.24 20.91
N ILE A 211 9.89 -1.17 20.15
CA ILE A 211 10.11 -2.61 20.29
C ILE A 211 11.23 -3.08 19.36
N SER A 212 12.30 -2.30 19.29
CA SER A 212 13.52 -2.60 18.53
C SER A 212 14.15 -3.94 18.91
N ALA A 213 13.84 -4.46 20.10
CA ALA A 213 14.28 -5.77 20.57
C ALA A 213 13.73 -6.95 19.73
N LEU A 214 12.58 -6.80 19.06
CA LEU A 214 11.99 -7.84 18.20
C LEU A 214 12.71 -7.97 16.84
N LEU A 215 13.51 -6.98 16.45
CA LEU A 215 14.23 -6.95 15.17
C LEU A 215 15.59 -7.69 15.24
N GLY A 216 15.99 -8.20 16.40
CA GLY A 216 17.27 -8.90 16.57
C GLY A 216 18.49 -7.99 16.37
N TYR A 217 19.59 -8.55 15.87
CA TYR A 217 20.88 -7.85 15.72
C TYR A 217 20.82 -6.63 14.77
N THR A 218 19.95 -6.66 13.76
CA THR A 218 19.75 -5.54 12.81
C THR A 218 18.88 -4.42 13.38
N GLY A 219 18.16 -4.68 14.49
CA GLY A 219 17.28 -3.71 15.14
C GLY A 219 18.01 -2.47 15.63
N ALA A 220 19.27 -2.60 16.06
CA ALA A 220 20.09 -1.46 16.50
C ALA A 220 20.47 -0.53 15.33
N VAL A 221 20.82 -1.11 14.18
CA VAL A 221 21.16 -0.38 12.95
C VAL A 221 19.92 0.30 12.36
N PHE A 222 18.78 -0.40 12.35
CA PHE A 222 17.53 0.22 11.91
C PHE A 222 17.06 1.31 12.87
N LYS A 223 17.23 1.14 14.18
CA LYS A 223 16.88 2.18 15.16
C LYS A 223 17.77 3.42 15.04
N SER A 224 19.07 3.25 14.79
CA SER A 224 20.00 4.38 14.67
C SER A 224 19.72 5.24 13.43
N PHE A 225 19.26 4.64 12.33
CA PHE A 225 18.89 5.38 11.12
C PHE A 225 17.42 5.80 11.10
N PHE A 226 16.49 4.84 11.09
CA PHE A 226 15.05 5.09 10.91
C PHE A 226 14.34 5.58 12.18
N GLY A 227 14.95 5.39 13.37
CA GLY A 227 14.42 5.93 14.63
C GLY A 227 14.67 7.42 14.81
N THR A 228 15.49 8.05 13.95
CA THR A 228 15.72 9.50 13.97
C THR A 228 14.65 10.26 13.20
N SER A 229 14.43 11.53 13.53
CA SER A 229 13.51 12.40 12.77
C SER A 229 13.91 12.49 11.29
N LEU A 230 15.21 12.44 10.99
CA LEU A 230 15.74 12.38 9.63
C LEU A 230 15.34 11.08 8.92
N GLY A 231 15.48 9.93 9.61
CA GLY A 231 15.09 8.62 9.09
C GLY A 231 13.59 8.49 8.79
N LEU A 232 12.74 9.14 9.59
CA LEU A 232 11.31 9.19 9.34
C LEU A 232 11.00 10.01 8.08
N ILE A 233 11.63 11.18 7.92
CA ILE A 233 11.46 12.05 6.74
C ILE A 233 11.95 11.35 5.48
N THR A 234 13.12 10.70 5.51
CA THR A 234 13.66 9.97 4.36
C THR A 234 12.75 8.81 3.97
N SER A 235 12.22 8.07 4.94
CA SER A 235 11.30 6.96 4.68
C SER A 235 9.98 7.42 4.05
N LEU A 236 9.38 8.50 4.56
CA LEU A 236 8.20 9.11 3.96
C LEU A 236 8.49 9.61 2.54
N PHE A 237 9.66 10.21 2.32
CA PHE A 237 10.08 10.63 0.99
C PHE A 237 10.20 9.45 0.02
N VAL A 238 10.78 8.33 0.45
CA VAL A 238 10.87 7.09 -0.33
C VAL A 238 9.49 6.53 -0.65
N LEU A 239 8.53 6.54 0.30
CA LEU A 239 7.14 6.14 0.03
C LEU A 239 6.46 7.05 -1.01
N VAL A 240 6.69 8.35 -0.93
CA VAL A 240 6.19 9.30 -1.93
C VAL A 240 6.80 9.01 -3.29
N LEU A 241 8.09 8.75 -3.39
CA LEU A 241 8.73 8.33 -4.64
C LEU A 241 8.10 7.05 -5.20
N TRP A 242 7.84 6.06 -4.35
CA TRP A 242 7.15 4.82 -4.73
C TRP A 242 5.73 5.04 -5.24
N VAL A 243 5.07 6.14 -4.89
CA VAL A 243 3.78 6.54 -5.48
C VAL A 243 3.97 7.30 -6.79
N VAL A 244 4.86 8.29 -6.79
CA VAL A 244 5.06 9.20 -7.94
C VAL A 244 5.64 8.47 -9.15
N ILE A 245 6.59 7.54 -8.95
CA ILE A 245 7.25 6.81 -10.04
C ILE A 245 6.24 5.98 -10.86
N PRO A 246 5.41 5.10 -10.25
CA PRO A 246 4.35 4.40 -10.98
C PRO A 246 3.33 5.33 -11.65
N ILE A 247 2.94 6.43 -11.01
CA ILE A 247 2.01 7.41 -11.60
C ILE A 247 2.62 8.04 -12.86
N PHE A 248 3.91 8.39 -12.82
CA PHE A 248 4.62 8.90 -13.99
C PHE A 248 4.63 7.89 -15.15
N PHE A 249 4.83 6.61 -14.86
CA PHE A 249 4.72 5.55 -15.87
C PHE A 249 3.31 5.40 -16.43
N ILE A 250 2.26 5.53 -15.60
CA ILE A 250 0.86 5.56 -16.06
C ILE A 250 0.66 6.73 -17.02
N TYR A 251 1.11 7.93 -16.66
CA TYR A 251 0.99 9.13 -17.49
C TYR A 251 1.67 8.95 -18.85
N ARG A 252 2.91 8.45 -18.87
CA ARG A 252 3.68 8.24 -20.10
C ARG A 252 3.06 7.18 -21.00
N LYS A 253 2.56 6.07 -20.42
CA LYS A 253 1.88 5.00 -21.17
C LYS A 253 0.51 5.48 -21.70
N ALA A 254 -0.24 6.22 -20.90
CA ALA A 254 -1.55 6.75 -21.26
C ALA A 254 -1.53 7.66 -22.50
N GLN A 255 -0.43 8.35 -22.75
CA GLN A 255 -0.27 9.20 -23.93
C GLN A 255 -0.01 8.42 -25.23
N ARG A 256 0.65 7.27 -25.12
CA ARG A 256 1.09 6.46 -26.25
C ARG A 256 0.19 5.26 -26.53
N LYS A 257 -0.81 5.03 -25.66
CA LYS A 257 -1.70 3.89 -25.81
C LYS A 257 -2.74 4.20 -26.87
N ASP A 258 -2.65 3.46 -27.97
CA ASP A 258 -3.66 3.41 -29.01
C ASP A 258 -4.60 2.23 -28.72
N PHE A 259 -5.89 2.47 -28.91
CA PHE A 259 -6.97 1.48 -28.84
C PHE A 259 -7.42 1.17 -30.25
#